data_AF-A0A7T1I1W3-F1
#
_entry.id   AF-A0A7T1I1W3-F1
#
_cell.length_a   1.000
_cell.length_b   1.000
_cell.length_c   1.000
_cell.angle_alpha   90.00
_cell.angle_beta   90.00
_cell.angle_gamma   90.00
#
_symmetry.space_group_name_H-M   'P 1'
#
loop_
_entity.id
_entity.type
_entity.pdbx_description
1 polymer ?
#
loop_
_entity_poly.entity_id
_entity_poly.type
_entity_poly.pdbx_seq_one_letter_code
_entity_poly.pdbx_strand_id
1 'polypeptide(L)' 'MPTRVVVDLDSRLALAAAQLSHALQLPMADSIILATARDRQARIYTMDSDFRGIADVEWIDVIP' A
#
# COMPACT_ATOMS: atom_id res chain seq x y z
N MET A 1 -18.76 4.28 15.38
CA MET A 1 -18.00 3.11 14.88
C MET A 1 -17.22 3.60 13.66
N PRO A 2 -15.89 3.52 13.61
CA PRO A 2 -15.17 3.90 12.40
C PRO A 2 -15.60 2.99 11.24
N THR A 3 -16.02 3.59 10.13
CA THR A 3 -16.44 2.86 8.92
C THR A 3 -15.21 2.24 8.28
N ARG A 4 -15.18 0.91 8.14
CA ARG A 4 -14.13 0.20 7.40
C ARG A 4 -14.61 -0.05 5.97
N VAL A 5 -13.73 0.16 5.00
CA VAL A 5 -14.00 -0.10 3.58
C VAL A 5 -13.05 -1.21 3.12
N VAL A 6 -13.62 -2.29 2.61
CA VAL A 6 -12.85 -3.32 1.91
C VAL A 6 -12.73 -2.90 0.45
N VAL A 7 -11.54 -3.03 -0.11
CA VAL A 7 -11.25 -2.70 -1.50
C VAL A 7 -10.99 -3.98 -2.26
N ASP A 8 -11.79 -4.23 -3.29
CA ASP A 8 -11.58 -5.37 -4.17
C ASP A 8 -10.35 -5.14 -5.06
N LEU A 9 -9.53 -6.18 -5.22
CA LEU A 9 -8.41 -6.18 -6.16
C LEU A 9 -8.93 -6.44 -7.57
N ASP A 10 -9.14 -5.38 -8.34
CA ASP A 10 -9.47 -5.46 -9.76
C ASP A 10 -8.22 -5.55 -10.65
N SER A 11 -8.43 -5.73 -11.95
CA SER A 11 -7.33 -5.83 -12.93
C SER A 11 -6.51 -4.56 -13.05
N ARG A 12 -7.10 -3.38 -12.80
CA ARG A 12 -6.39 -2.10 -12.85
C ARG A 12 -5.43 -1.97 -11.67
N LEU A 13 -5.89 -2.30 -10.46
CA LEU A 13 -5.06 -2.34 -9.26
C LEU A 13 -3.98 -3.43 -9.36
N ALA A 14 -4.31 -4.60 -9.90
CA ALA A 14 -3.32 -5.68 -10.10
C ALA A 14 -2.20 -5.26 -11.06
N LEU A 15 -2.52 -4.57 -12.16
CA LEU A 15 -1.52 -4.08 -13.10
C LEU A 15 -0.63 -2.99 -12.47
N ALA A 16 -1.24 -2.05 -11.74
CA ALA A 16 -0.50 -1.02 -11.01
C ALA A 16 0.43 -1.62 -9.95
N ALA A 17 -0.05 -2.62 -9.19
CA ALA A 17 0.76 -3.34 -8.22
C ALA A 17 1.93 -4.07 -8.88
N ALA A 18 1.72 -4.73 -10.02
CA ALA A 18 2.80 -5.38 -10.75
C ALA A 18 3.88 -4.38 -11.23
N GLN A 19 3.46 -3.20 -11.70
CA GLN A 19 4.38 -2.13 -12.08
C GLN A 19 5.19 -1.62 -10.87
N LEU A 20 4.54 -1.41 -9.72
CA LEU A 20 5.21 -0.98 -8.49
C LEU A 20 6.18 -2.05 -7.96
N SER A 21 5.77 -3.32 -7.96
CA SER A 21 6.61 -4.44 -7.55
C SER A 21 7.89 -4.49 -8.38
N HIS A 22 7.76 -4.33 -9.70
CA HIS A 22 8.92 -4.28 -10.59
C HIS A 22 9.77 -3.02 -10.39
N ALA A 23 9.17 -1.84 -10.28
CA ALA A 23 9.90 -0.58 -10.19
C ALA A 23 10.65 -0.40 -8.85
N LEU A 24 10.03 -0.84 -7.75
CA LEU A 24 10.55 -0.65 -6.39
C LEU A 24 11.21 -1.92 -5.83
N GLN A 25 11.17 -3.03 -6.56
CA GLN A 25 11.57 -4.36 -6.09
C GLN A 25 10.83 -4.76 -4.79
N LEU A 26 9.60 -4.27 -4.64
CA LEU A 26 8.76 -4.49 -3.48
C LEU A 26 7.99 -5.82 -3.66
N PRO A 27 7.82 -6.64 -2.61
CA PRO A 27 7.01 -7.86 -2.69
C PRO A 27 5.61 -7.59 -3.27
N MET A 28 5.05 -8.57 -3.98
CA MET A 28 3.78 -8.37 -4.69
C MET A 28 2.64 -7.98 -3.75
N ALA A 29 2.56 -8.58 -2.56
CA ALA A 29 1.53 -8.27 -1.57
C ALA A 29 1.61 -6.79 -1.12
N ASP A 30 2.82 -6.33 -0.81
CA ASP A 30 3.07 -4.96 -0.38
C ASP A 30 2.81 -3.95 -1.50
N SER A 31 3.11 -4.35 -2.73
CA SER A 31 2.80 -3.57 -3.93
C SER A 31 1.30 -3.43 -4.16
N ILE A 32 0.50 -4.46 -3.85
CA ILE A 32 -0.97 -4.39 -3.88
C ILE A 32 -1.47 -3.39 -2.84
N ILE A 33 -0.91 -3.41 -1.62
CA ILE A 33 -1.26 -2.45 -0.57
C ILE A 33 -0.92 -1.02 -1.01
N LEU A 34 0.29 -0.80 -1.55
CA LEU A 34 0.75 0.51 -2.03
C LEU A 34 -0.09 1.03 -3.21
N ALA A 35 -0.40 0.18 -4.18
CA ALA A 35 -1.25 0.54 -5.31
C ALA A 35 -2.65 0.95 -4.84
N THR A 36 -3.22 0.18 -3.91
CA THR A 36 -4.54 0.45 -3.33
C THR A 36 -4.55 1.77 -2.56
N ALA A 37 -3.53 2.02 -1.74
CA ALA A 37 -3.43 3.26 -0.98
C ALA A 37 -3.34 4.48 -1.91
N ARG A 38 -2.50 4.44 -2.94
CA ARG A 38 -2.36 5.52 -3.91
C ARG A 38 -3.62 5.77 -4.73
N ASP A 39 -4.30 4.71 -5.18
CA ASP A 39 -5.59 4.84 -5.88
C ASP A 39 -6.66 5.52 -5.01
N ARG A 40 -6.63 5.26 -3.71
CA ARG A 40 -7.57 5.84 -2.73
C ARG A 40 -7.07 7.13 -2.09
N GLN A 41 -5.93 7.66 -2.53
CA GLN A 41 -5.27 8.83 -1.94
C GLN A 41 -5.11 8.70 -0.40
N ALA A 42 -4.85 7.49 0.06
CA ALA A 42 -4.72 7.14 1.46
C ALA A 42 -3.25 7.03 1.86
N ARG A 43 -2.94 7.37 3.12
CA ARG A 43 -1.63 7.15 3.72
C ARG A 43 -1.56 5.77 4.36
N ILE A 44 -0.47 5.05 4.12
CA ILE A 44 -0.21 3.76 4.78
C ILE A 44 0.43 4.02 6.13
N TYR A 45 -0.11 3.41 7.18
CA TYR A 45 0.48 3.36 8.51
C TYR A 45 0.99 1.95 8.76
N THR A 46 2.30 1.77 8.89
CA THR A 46 2.88 0.42 9.03
C THR A 46 4.18 0.40 9.85
N MET A 47 4.50 -0.77 10.37
CA MET A 47 5.77 -1.14 11.00
C MET A 47 6.62 -2.05 10.10
N ASP A 48 6.23 -2.19 8.83
CA ASP A 48 6.92 -3.05 7.87
C ASP A 48 8.07 -2.28 7.20
N SER A 49 9.31 -2.76 7.41
CA SER A 49 10.54 -2.12 6.91
C SER A 49 10.59 -2.00 5.40
N ASP A 50 9.88 -2.85 4.68
CA ASP A 50 9.88 -2.87 3.23
C ASP A 50 9.24 -1.60 2.64
N PHE A 51 8.43 -0.89 3.44
CA PHE A 51 7.83 0.39 3.05
C PHE A 51 8.65 1.62 3.45
N ARG A 52 9.80 1.47 4.13
CA ARG A 52 10.59 2.63 4.60
C ARG A 52 11.09 3.48 3.43
N GLY A 53 10.86 4.78 3.53
CA GLY A 53 11.31 5.75 2.52
C GLY A 53 10.40 5.83 1.28
N ILE A 54 9.33 5.05 1.21
CA ILE A 54 8.31 5.19 0.16
C ILE A 54 7.42 6.40 0.49
N ALA A 55 7.21 7.26 -0.51
CA ALA A 55 6.28 8.38 -0.39
C ALA A 55 4.87 7.88 -0.03
N ASP A 56 4.18 8.63 0.84
CA ASP A 56 2.82 8.34 1.33
C ASP A 56 2.73 7.15 2.30
N VAL A 57 3.86 6.72 2.85
CA VAL A 57 3.95 5.77 3.97
C VAL A 57 4.42 6.50 5.21
N GLU A 58 3.70 6.30 6.31
CA GLU A 58 4.08 6.74 7.65
C GLU A 58 4.48 5.51 8.48
N TRP A 59 5.76 5.49 8.88
CA TRP A 59 6.22 4.55 9.87
C TRP A 59 5.66 4.92 11.24
N ILE A 60 5.07 3.96 11.93
CA ILE A 60 4.53 4.14 13.27
C ILE A 60 5.11 3.13 14.24
N ASP A 61 5.34 3.51 15.48
CA ASP A 61 5.80 2.56 16.53
C ASP A 61 4.63 1.98 17.34
N VAL A 62 3.41 2.50 17.14
CA VAL A 62 2.16 2.04 17.75
C VAL A 62 1.02 2.26 16.75
N ILE A 63 0.16 1.27 16.53
CA ILE A 63 -1.06 1.43 15.72
C ILE A 63 -2.09 2.22 16.57
N PRO A 64 -2.51 3.42 16.13
CA PRO A 64 -3.49 4.23 16.86
C PRO A 64 -4.91 3.65 16.83
#